data_AF-A0A521XBJ8-F1
#
_entry.id   AF-A0A521XBJ8-F1
#
_cell.length_a   1.000
_cell.length_b   1.000
_cell.length_c   1.000
_cell.angle_alpha   90.00
_cell.angle_beta   90.00
_cell.angle_gamma   90.00
#
_symmetry.space_group_name_H-M   'P 1'
#
loop_
_entity.id
_entity.type
_entity.pdbx_description
1 polymer ?
#
loop_
_entity_poly.entity_id
_entity_poly.type
_entity_poly.pdbx_seq_one_letter_code
_entity_poly.pdbx_strand_id
1 'polypeptide(L)'
;VVYQNKRLTINDRETPLREAGDYLLREKIQYLKQYTETLGKTEHAILLDTSEPAALPYVKQFPQRENCIYNNSGFVCTVPPGHYFMMGDNRDNSSDSRVWGFVPEANIVGKAFFIWFNFSELRRFGRFQ
;
A
#
# COMPACT_ATOMS: atom_id res chain seq x y z
N VAL A 1 10.95 6.73 1.77
CA VAL A 1 9.76 6.24 1.03
C VAL A 1 9.12 7.43 0.35
N VAL A 2 8.95 7.36 -0.96
CA VAL A 2 8.32 8.41 -1.77
C VAL A 2 7.15 7.79 -2.48
N TYR A 3 5.99 8.43 -2.44
CA TYR A 3 4.84 8.05 -3.25
C TYR A 3 4.35 9.28 -3.97
N GLN A 4 4.55 9.33 -5.28
CA GLN A 4 4.19 10.48 -6.11
C GLN A 4 3.50 10.01 -7.38
N ASN A 5 2.38 10.65 -7.74
CA ASN A 5 1.62 10.34 -8.96
C ASN A 5 1.33 8.83 -9.11
N LYS A 6 0.98 8.20 -7.98
CA LYS A 6 0.74 6.74 -7.85
C LYS A 6 1.93 5.85 -8.20
N ARG A 7 3.15 6.34 -8.05
CA ARG A 7 4.40 5.58 -8.14
C ARG A 7 5.11 5.56 -6.80
N LEU A 8 5.57 4.38 -6.39
CA LEU A 8 6.29 4.15 -5.14
C LEU A 8 7.79 4.07 -5.43
N THR A 9 8.57 4.77 -4.62
CA THR A 9 10.04 4.74 -4.64
C THR A 9 10.54 4.51 -3.23
N ILE A 10 11.42 3.51 -3.07
CA ILE A 10 11.98 3.11 -1.79
C ILE A 10 13.51 3.21 -1.89
N ASN A 11 14.12 3.99 -1.00
CA ASN A 11 15.57 4.21 -0.96
C ASN A 11 16.13 4.55 -2.36
N ASP A 12 15.53 5.56 -2.99
CA ASP A 12 15.87 6.08 -4.32
C ASP A 12 15.72 5.09 -5.49
N ARG A 13 15.04 3.96 -5.27
CA ARG A 13 14.71 2.99 -6.31
C ARG A 13 13.22 2.94 -6.52
N GLU A 14 12.77 3.36 -7.70
CA GLU A 14 11.37 3.22 -8.10
C GLU A 14 11.02 1.73 -8.17
N THR A 15 9.89 1.36 -7.57
CA THR A 15 9.42 -0.01 -7.57
C THR A 15 8.83 -0.34 -8.94
N PRO A 16 9.32 -1.36 -9.65
CA PRO A 16 8.75 -1.75 -10.94
C PRO A 16 7.26 -1.99 -10.84
N LEU A 17 6.50 -1.42 -11.78
CA LEU A 17 5.04 -1.52 -11.83
C LEU A 17 4.60 -1.99 -13.21
N ARG A 18 3.83 -3.07 -13.27
CA ARG A 18 3.29 -3.64 -14.51
C ARG A 18 1.78 -3.76 -14.42
N GLU A 19 1.05 -3.28 -15.42
CA GLU A 19 -0.40 -3.45 -15.48
C GLU A 19 -0.75 -4.94 -15.61
N ALA A 20 -1.73 -5.37 -14.81
CA ALA A 20 -2.20 -6.75 -14.74
C ALA A 20 -3.67 -6.91 -15.16
N GLY A 21 -4.35 -5.81 -15.47
CA GLY A 21 -5.72 -5.79 -15.98
C GLY A 21 -6.66 -4.92 -15.14
N ASP A 22 -7.95 -5.12 -15.34
CA ASP A 22 -9.01 -4.44 -14.59
C ASP A 22 -9.57 -5.34 -13.48
N TYR A 23 -9.93 -4.74 -12.35
CA TYR A 23 -10.56 -5.39 -11.22
C TYR A 23 -11.94 -4.78 -10.97
N LEU A 24 -12.99 -5.59 -11.05
CA LEU A 24 -14.36 -5.16 -10.73
C LEU A 24 -14.57 -5.19 -9.21
N LEU A 25 -14.62 -4.01 -8.59
CA LEU A 25 -15.04 -3.85 -7.21
C LEU A 25 -16.57 -3.99 -7.14
N ARG A 26 -17.03 -5.22 -6.92
CA ARG A 26 -18.46 -5.59 -6.96
C ARG A 26 -19.34 -4.80 -5.98
N GLU A 27 -18.78 -4.40 -4.85
CA GLU A 27 -19.50 -3.62 -3.82
C GLU A 27 -19.85 -2.19 -4.29
N LYS A 28 -19.07 -1.62 -5.21
CA LYS A 28 -19.27 -0.24 -5.71
C LYS A 28 -19.62 -0.17 -7.20
N ILE A 29 -19.67 -1.30 -7.90
CA ILE A 29 -19.81 -1.38 -9.38
C ILE A 29 -18.79 -0.43 -10.06
N GLN A 30 -17.54 -0.51 -9.61
CA GLN A 30 -16.44 0.33 -10.08
C GLN A 30 -15.30 -0.56 -10.60
N TYR A 31 -14.70 -0.18 -11.72
CA TYR A 31 -13.49 -0.82 -12.22
C TYR A 31 -12.27 -0.09 -11.69
N LEU A 32 -11.39 -0.83 -11.01
CA LEU A 32 -10.08 -0.39 -10.58
C LEU A 32 -9.02 -0.99 -11.51
N LYS A 33 -7.86 -0.37 -11.60
CA LYS A 33 -6.72 -0.94 -12.32
C LYS A 33 -5.91 -1.81 -11.37
N GLN A 34 -5.68 -3.06 -11.76
CA GLN A 34 -4.79 -3.95 -11.03
C GLN A 34 -3.39 -3.88 -11.64
N TYR A 35 -2.38 -3.80 -10.77
CA TYR A 35 -0.98 -3.83 -11.15
C TYR A 35 -0.23 -4.89 -10.34
N THR A 36 0.91 -5.31 -10.88
CA THR A 36 1.94 -6.04 -10.16
C THR A 36 3.05 -5.05 -9.80
N GLU A 37 3.33 -4.88 -8.51
CA GLU A 37 4.42 -4.06 -7.98
C GLU A 37 5.51 -4.96 -7.38
N THR A 38 6.77 -4.71 -7.74
CA THR A 38 7.91 -5.53 -7.27
C THR A 38 8.65 -4.84 -6.13
N LEU A 39 8.65 -5.48 -4.95
CA LEU A 39 9.38 -5.04 -3.77
C LEU A 39 10.52 -6.02 -3.48
N GLY A 40 11.74 -5.64 -3.86
CA GLY A 40 12.91 -6.51 -3.74
C GLY A 40 12.80 -7.72 -4.66
N LYS A 41 12.49 -8.90 -4.08
CA LYS A 41 12.30 -10.17 -4.83
C LYS A 41 10.84 -10.61 -4.90
N THR A 42 9.93 -9.89 -4.24
CA THR A 42 8.53 -10.29 -4.10
C THR A 42 7.67 -9.41 -5.00
N GLU A 43 6.73 -10.05 -5.71
CA GLU A 43 5.69 -9.36 -6.46
C GLU A 43 4.40 -9.28 -5.66
N HIS A 44 3.77 -8.11 -5.67
CA HIS A 44 2.52 -7.83 -4.98
C HIS A 44 1.46 -7.41 -5.99
N ALA A 45 0.26 -7.97 -5.88
CA ALA A 45 -0.89 -7.47 -6.63
C ALA A 45 -1.47 -6.27 -5.89
N ILE A 46 -1.53 -5.12 -6.56
CA ILE A 46 -2.08 -3.89 -5.98
C ILE A 46 -3.24 -3.38 -6.83
N LEU A 47 -4.15 -2.65 -6.19
CA LEU A 47 -5.26 -1.97 -6.85
C LEU A 47 -5.02 -0.45 -6.78
N LEU A 48 -5.17 0.21 -7.93
CA LEU A 48 -5.16 1.66 -8.08
C LEU A 48 -6.47 2.12 -8.72
N ASP A 49 -7.09 3.13 -8.15
CA ASP A 49 -8.14 3.92 -8.79
C ASP A 49 -7.49 5.02 -9.62
N THR A 50 -7.33 4.83 -10.93
CA THR A 50 -6.65 5.84 -11.77
C THR A 50 -7.43 7.15 -11.93
N SER A 51 -8.67 7.23 -11.45
CA SER A 51 -9.48 8.47 -11.49
C SER A 51 -9.24 9.38 -10.29
N GLU A 52 -8.73 8.85 -9.18
CA GLU A 52 -8.44 9.60 -7.96
C GLU A 52 -7.02 10.19 -7.97
N PRO A 53 -6.78 11.37 -7.38
CA PRO A 53 -5.44 11.93 -7.25
C PRO A 53 -4.59 11.12 -6.26
N ALA A 54 -3.27 11.24 -6.35
CA ALA A 54 -2.34 10.69 -5.36
C ALA A 54 -2.25 11.54 -4.08
N ALA A 55 -2.84 12.74 -4.09
CA ALA A 55 -2.92 13.63 -2.94
C ALA A 55 -3.71 12.97 -1.80
N LEU A 56 -3.25 13.17 -0.57
CA LEU A 56 -3.93 12.69 0.63
C LEU A 56 -4.63 13.89 1.30
N PRO A 57 -5.95 14.06 1.10
CA PRO A 57 -6.67 15.23 1.61
C PRO A 57 -6.79 15.22 3.15
N TYR A 58 -6.60 14.06 3.78
CA TYR A 58 -6.66 13.90 5.21
C TYR A 58 -5.46 13.09 5.72
N VAL A 59 -4.60 13.76 6.49
CA VAL A 59 -3.46 13.15 7.19
C VAL A 59 -3.60 13.49 8.67
N LYS A 60 -3.57 12.47 9.52
CA LYS A 60 -3.68 12.65 10.98
C LYS A 60 -2.41 13.28 11.54
N GLN A 61 -2.50 13.83 12.74
CA GLN A 61 -1.30 14.04 13.56
C GLN A 61 -0.82 12.70 14.09
N PHE A 62 0.48 12.43 13.97
CA PHE A 62 1.11 11.20 14.43
C PHE A 62 2.55 11.48 14.89
N PRO A 63 3.14 10.63 15.75
CA PRO A 63 4.51 10.80 16.21
C PRO A 63 5.50 10.87 15.04
N GLN A 64 6.44 11.82 15.10
CA GLN A 64 7.49 12.00 14.08
C GLN A 64 6.94 12.39 12.69
N ARG A 65 5.77 13.05 12.62
CA ARG A 65 5.15 13.54 11.38
C ARG A 65 6.05 14.47 10.58
N GLU A 66 6.93 15.22 11.25
CA GLU A 66 7.95 16.08 10.64
C GLU A 66 8.89 15.34 9.68
N ASN A 67 8.99 14.01 9.79
CA ASN A 67 9.75 13.19 8.84
C ASN A 67 9.04 12.99 7.50
N CYS A 68 7.82 13.52 7.34
CA CYS A 68 7.01 13.43 6.13
C CYS A 68 6.64 14.80 5.57
N ILE A 69 6.87 14.98 4.27
CA ILE A 69 6.45 16.15 3.50
C ILE A 69 5.35 15.71 2.54
N TYR A 70 4.23 16.42 2.57
CA TYR A 70 3.05 16.15 1.74
C TYR A 70 2.83 17.27 0.74
N ASN A 71 2.37 16.91 -0.46
CA ASN A 71 1.97 17.84 -1.49
C ASN A 71 0.85 17.24 -2.36
N ASN A 72 0.42 17.98 -3.40
CA ASN A 72 -0.67 17.56 -4.28
C ASN A 72 -0.34 16.32 -5.14
N SER A 73 0.94 15.96 -5.26
CA SER A 73 1.37 14.76 -5.99
C SER A 73 1.54 13.55 -5.08
N GLY A 74 1.52 13.71 -3.76
CA GLY A 74 1.65 12.63 -2.78
C GLY A 74 2.54 13.02 -1.60
N PHE A 75 3.52 12.19 -1.26
CA PHE A 75 4.38 12.42 -0.10
C PHE A 75 5.82 11.90 -0.25
N VAL A 76 6.70 12.44 0.59
CA VAL A 76 8.06 11.97 0.84
C VAL A 76 8.21 11.78 2.34
N CYS A 77 8.54 10.57 2.78
CA CYS A 77 8.74 10.23 4.19
C CYS A 77 10.09 9.56 4.42
N THR A 78 10.81 10.00 5.45
CA THR A 78 11.97 9.29 6.00
C THR A 78 11.48 8.43 7.16
N VAL A 79 11.65 7.11 7.07
CA VAL A 79 11.20 6.19 8.12
C VAL A 79 12.21 6.23 9.27
N PRO A 80 11.78 6.49 10.52
CA PRO A 80 12.69 6.48 11.66
C PRO A 80 13.31 5.09 11.91
N PRO A 81 14.50 5.01 12.53
CA PRO A 81 15.04 3.74 13.01
C PRO A 81 14.05 3.00 13.93
N GLY A 82 14.00 1.67 13.84
CA GLY A 82 13.09 0.83 14.64
C GLY A 82 11.61 0.98 14.28
N HIS A 83 11.30 1.59 13.12
CA HIS A 83 9.95 1.77 12.62
C HIS A 83 9.78 1.23 11.20
N TYR A 84 8.53 0.99 10.83
CA TYR A 84 8.11 0.50 9.53
C TYR A 84 7.09 1.45 8.91
N PHE A 85 7.08 1.51 7.57
CA PHE A 85 6.06 2.20 6.81
C PHE A 85 5.16 1.16 6.13
N MET A 86 3.89 1.12 6.52
CA MET A 86 2.91 0.16 6.02
C MET A 86 2.07 0.78 4.92
N MET A 87 1.82 0.02 3.85
CA MET A 87 0.98 0.45 2.74
C MET A 87 0.12 -0.73 2.27
N GLY A 88 -1.18 -0.53 2.20
CA GLY A 88 -2.11 -1.58 1.78
C GLY A 88 -2.12 -1.78 0.26
N ASP A 89 -2.41 -3.01 -0.17
CA ASP A 89 -2.48 -3.38 -1.58
C ASP A 89 -3.63 -2.67 -2.31
N ASN A 90 -4.75 -2.41 -1.62
CA ASN A 90 -5.84 -1.58 -2.14
C ASN A 90 -5.56 -0.11 -1.85
N ARG A 91 -4.79 0.54 -2.73
CA ARG A 91 -4.08 1.79 -2.43
C ARG A 91 -5.01 2.95 -2.15
N ASP A 92 -6.05 3.13 -2.93
CA ASP A 92 -6.98 4.26 -2.73
C ASP A 92 -8.04 3.97 -1.66
N ASN A 93 -8.11 2.73 -1.15
CA ASN A 93 -9.06 2.29 -0.13
C ASN A 93 -8.36 1.62 1.07
N SER A 94 -7.20 2.14 1.46
CA SER A 94 -6.44 1.67 2.62
C SER A 94 -6.12 2.85 3.54
N SER A 95 -6.51 2.72 4.81
CA SER A 95 -6.04 3.61 5.87
C SER A 95 -4.76 3.01 6.44
N ASP A 96 -3.61 3.52 6.01
CA ASP A 96 -2.29 3.02 6.40
C ASP A 96 -1.31 4.13 6.77
N SER A 97 0.01 3.85 6.81
CA SER A 97 1.03 4.78 7.27
C SER A 97 1.07 6.10 6.50
N ARG A 98 0.50 6.13 5.30
CA ARG A 98 0.28 7.36 4.53
C ARG A 98 -0.53 8.40 5.29
N VAL A 99 -1.50 7.95 6.09
CA VAL A 99 -2.48 8.78 6.80
C VAL A 99 -2.17 8.85 8.29
N TRP A 100 -1.73 7.76 8.92
CA TRP A 100 -1.58 7.66 10.37
C TRP A 100 -0.16 7.39 10.88
N GLY A 101 0.84 7.35 10.00
CA GLY A 101 2.26 7.36 10.38
C GLY A 101 2.92 5.99 10.56
N PHE A 102 4.09 5.99 11.19
CA PHE A 102 4.97 4.82 11.24
C PHE A 102 4.55 3.80 12.29
N VAL A 103 4.88 2.53 12.06
CA VAL A 103 4.64 1.43 13.00
C VAL A 103 5.94 1.07 13.73
N PRO A 104 6.03 1.21 15.06
CA PRO A 104 7.19 0.74 15.82
C PRO A 104 7.38 -0.77 15.68
N GLU A 105 8.63 -1.24 15.66
CA GLU A 105 8.97 -2.67 15.59
C GLU A 105 8.29 -3.50 16.68
N ALA A 106 8.18 -2.97 17.89
CA ALA A 106 7.50 -3.62 19.02
C ALA A 106 6.01 -3.90 18.77
N ASN A 107 5.39 -3.24 17.79
CA ASN A 107 3.99 -3.46 17.43
C ASN A 107 3.83 -4.54 16.34
N ILE A 108 4.93 -5.07 15.79
CA ILE A 108 4.89 -6.12 14.78
C ILE A 108 4.78 -7.49 15.46
N VAL A 109 3.66 -8.18 15.23
CA VAL A 109 3.41 -9.51 15.81
C VAL A 109 3.97 -10.64 14.92
N GLY A 110 3.90 -10.50 13.59
CA GLY A 110 4.39 -11.53 12.67
C GLY A 110 4.03 -11.30 11.21
N LYS A 111 4.46 -12.23 10.34
CA LYS A 111 4.20 -12.23 8.89
C LYS A 111 2.97 -13.08 8.58
N ALA A 112 2.00 -12.56 7.83
CA ALA A 112 0.94 -13.38 7.24
C ALA A 112 1.53 -14.25 6.11
N PHE A 113 1.34 -15.58 6.17
CA PHE A 113 1.98 -16.52 5.25
C PHE A 113 1.01 -17.53 4.60
N PHE A 114 -0.25 -17.60 5.05
CA PHE A 114 -1.21 -18.57 4.55
C PHE A 114 -2.66 -18.12 4.80
N ILE A 115 -3.52 -18.32 3.80
CA ILE A 115 -4.97 -18.18 3.93
C ILE A 115 -5.53 -19.59 4.14
N TRP A 116 -5.99 -19.90 5.34
CA TRP A 116 -6.49 -21.23 5.67
C TRP A 116 -7.96 -21.43 5.29
N PHE A 117 -8.74 -20.35 5.17
CA PHE A 117 -10.18 -20.44 4.90
C PHE A 117 -10.80 -19.15 4.31
N ASN A 118 -11.84 -19.30 3.49
CA ASN A 118 -12.69 -18.23 2.96
C ASN A 118 -14.16 -18.70 2.85
N PHE A 119 -15.10 -18.00 3.49
CA PHE A 119 -16.52 -18.37 3.54
C PHE A 119 -17.24 -18.28 2.18
N SER A 120 -16.88 -17.30 1.36
CA SER A 120 -17.51 -17.06 0.06
C SER A 120 -16.93 -17.95 -1.04
N GLU A 121 -15.69 -18.40 -0.85
CA GLU A 121 -14.95 -19.23 -1.80
C GLU A 121 -14.22 -20.35 -1.06
N LEU A 122 -14.96 -21.41 -0.69
CA LEU A 122 -14.41 -22.55 0.07
C LEU A 122 -13.20 -23.24 -0.60
N ARG A 123 -12.99 -23.03 -1.90
CA ARG A 123 -11.83 -23.55 -2.66
C ARG A 123 -10.61 -22.63 -2.63
N ARG A 124 -10.73 -21.41 -2.11
CA ARG A 124 -9.64 -20.44 -2.04
C ARG A 124 -8.79 -20.72 -0.80
N PHE A 125 -7.92 -21.71 -0.94
CA PHE A 125 -6.79 -21.90 -0.04
C PHE A 125 -5.63 -20.99 -0.48
N GLY A 126 -4.91 -20.42 0.48
CA GLY A 126 -3.73 -19.62 0.23
C GLY A 126 -2.59 -20.45 -0.33
N ARG A 127 -1.59 -19.77 -0.89
CA ARG A 127 -0.29 -20.36 -1.23
C ARG A 127 0.74 -19.85 -0.23
N PHE A 128 1.72 -20.68 0.12
CA PHE A 128 2.85 -20.23 0.93
C PHE A 128 3.66 -19.21 0.13
N GLN A 129 4.07 -18.12 0.80
CA GLN A 129 4.71 -16.94 0.22
C GLN A 129 6.08 -16.64 0.83
#